data_AF-A0A6P1DGC0-F1
#
_entry.id   AF-A0A6P1DGC0-F1
#
_cell.length_a   1.000
_cell.length_b   1.000
_cell.length_c   1.000
_cell.angle_alpha   90.00
_cell.angle_beta   90.00
_cell.angle_gamma   90.00
#
_symmetry.space_group_name_H-M   'P 1'
#
loop_
_entity.id
_entity.type
_entity.pdbx_description
1 polymer ?
#
loop_
_entity_poly.entity_id
_entity_poly.type
_entity_poly.pdbx_seq_one_letter_code
_entity_poly.pdbx_strand_id
1 'polypeptide(L)'
;MTGGELFRQDPTSQLAQFSKVSTPNSLVSEGRLREQAWCLIEAEDGWWEVFYYERGSRTQNLGRANSRLAALRLLGGRMLTTDILNRS
;
A
#
# COMPACT_ATOMS: atom_id res chain seq x y z
N MET A 1 -3.50 -45.00 18.13
CA MET A 1 -4.42 -43.89 17.89
C MET A 1 -3.70 -42.60 18.25
N THR A 2 -3.03 -41.99 17.28
CA THR A 2 -2.24 -40.75 17.45
C THR A 2 -2.96 -39.63 16.71
N GLY A 3 -3.89 -38.95 17.39
CA GLY A 3 -4.55 -37.73 16.92
C GLY A 3 -3.82 -36.52 17.49
N GLY A 4 -2.62 -36.26 16.99
CA GLY A 4 -1.81 -35.11 17.37
C GLY A 4 -2.28 -33.85 16.64
N GLU A 5 -2.32 -32.76 17.42
CA GLU A 5 -2.15 -31.37 16.98
C GLU A 5 -3.29 -30.78 16.14
N LEU A 6 -4.31 -30.32 16.86
CA LEU A 6 -5.13 -29.18 16.47
C LEU A 6 -4.20 -28.01 16.11
N PHE A 7 -4.13 -27.71 14.81
CA PHE A 7 -3.43 -26.57 14.24
C PHE A 7 -3.74 -25.28 15.00
N ARG A 8 -2.83 -24.91 15.91
CA ARG A 8 -2.80 -23.58 16.50
C ARG A 8 -2.28 -22.65 15.42
N GLN A 9 -3.18 -22.14 14.58
CA GLN A 9 -2.86 -21.07 13.64
C GLN A 9 -2.48 -19.85 14.47
N ASP A 10 -1.18 -19.67 14.70
CA ASP A 10 -0.66 -18.41 15.21
C ASP A 10 -0.81 -17.36 14.08
N PRO A 11 -1.73 -16.39 14.20
CA PRO A 11 -1.97 -15.41 13.14
C PRO A 11 -0.71 -14.55 12.90
N THR A 12 0.16 -14.45 13.90
CA THR A 12 1.42 -13.70 13.84
C THR A 12 2.43 -14.36 12.92
N SER A 13 2.42 -15.69 12.81
CA SER A 13 3.25 -16.45 11.89
C SER A 13 2.88 -16.18 10.41
N GLN A 14 1.61 -15.86 10.13
CA GLN A 14 1.17 -15.45 8.79
C GLN A 14 1.54 -13.98 8.48
N LEU A 15 1.63 -13.11 9.50
CA LEU A 15 2.09 -11.72 9.30
C LEU A 15 3.52 -11.66 8.74
N ALA A 16 4.38 -12.62 9.09
CA ALA A 16 5.72 -12.74 8.51
C ALA A 16 5.71 -13.06 7.00
N GLN A 17 4.66 -13.72 6.47
CA GLN A 17 4.50 -13.93 5.02
C GLN A 17 4.17 -12.63 4.27
N PHE A 18 3.56 -11.64 4.93
CA PHE A 18 3.32 -10.31 4.37
C PHE A 18 4.54 -9.39 4.45
N SER A 19 5.66 -9.82 5.06
CA SER A 19 6.87 -9.00 5.25
C SER A 19 7.56 -8.57 3.95
N LYS A 20 7.21 -9.19 2.81
CA LYS A 20 7.66 -8.77 1.48
C LYS A 20 6.48 -8.59 0.55
N VAL A 21 5.77 -7.49 0.70
CA VAL A 21 5.08 -6.88 -0.44
C VAL A 21 6.18 -6.33 -1.36
N SER A 22 6.60 -7.12 -2.35
CA SER A 22 7.46 -6.62 -3.41
C SER A 22 6.63 -5.70 -4.28
N THR A 23 6.54 -4.43 -3.89
CA THR A 23 6.01 -3.41 -4.79
C THR A 23 6.99 -3.29 -5.95
N PRO A 24 6.58 -3.55 -7.20
CA PRO A 24 7.42 -3.20 -8.34
C PRO A 24 7.81 -1.73 -8.20
N ASN A 25 9.11 -1.40 -8.18
CA ASN A 25 9.59 0.00 -8.14
C ASN A 25 9.05 0.85 -9.30
N SER A 26 8.42 0.23 -10.30
CA SER A 26 7.68 0.88 -11.38
C SER A 26 6.34 1.50 -10.95
N LEU A 27 5.77 1.11 -9.80
CA LEU A 27 4.43 1.52 -9.36
C LEU A 27 4.39 2.67 -8.36
N VAL A 28 5.53 3.20 -7.91
CA VAL A 28 5.56 4.31 -6.94
C VAL A 28 6.41 5.47 -7.49
N SER A 29 5.91 6.69 -7.29
CA SER A 29 6.60 7.94 -7.63
C SER A 29 6.49 8.90 -6.46
N GLU A 30 7.62 9.37 -5.95
CA GLU A 30 7.67 10.35 -4.87
C GLU A 30 8.14 11.70 -5.42
N GLY A 31 7.46 12.79 -5.02
CA GLY A 31 7.81 14.17 -5.39
C GLY A 31 7.50 14.56 -6.85
N ARG A 32 7.03 13.63 -7.68
CA ARG A 32 6.63 13.92 -9.06
C ARG A 32 5.46 13.04 -9.50
N LEU A 33 4.61 13.60 -10.36
CA LEU A 33 3.57 12.84 -11.06
C LEU A 33 4.22 11.85 -12.03
N ARG A 34 3.71 10.62 -12.03
CA ARG A 34 4.11 9.56 -12.97
C ARG A 34 2.87 8.79 -13.40
N GLU A 35 2.74 8.60 -14.70
CA GLU A 35 1.67 7.81 -15.30
C GLU A 35 1.74 6.34 -14.87
N GLN A 36 0.58 5.74 -14.58
CA GLN A 36 0.42 4.37 -14.11
C GLN A 36 1.21 4.06 -12.83
N ALA A 37 1.19 5.00 -11.88
CA ALA A 37 1.89 4.85 -10.60
C ALA A 37 1.11 5.49 -9.44
N TRP A 38 1.31 4.94 -8.25
CA TRP A 38 1.01 5.60 -6.99
C TRP A 38 1.97 6.77 -6.78
N CYS A 39 1.42 7.96 -6.66
CA CYS A 39 2.16 9.19 -6.43
C CYS A 39 2.07 9.58 -4.95
N LEU A 40 3.22 9.98 -4.39
CA LEU A 40 3.34 10.65 -3.09
C LEU A 40 3.85 12.07 -3.35
N ILE A 41 2.99 13.07 -3.23
CA ILE A 41 3.30 14.47 -3.54
C ILE A 41 3.10 15.31 -2.29
N GLU A 42 4.10 16.10 -1.92
CA GLU A 42 3.95 17.13 -0.90
C GLU A 42 3.17 18.31 -1.49
N ALA A 43 2.06 18.67 -0.84
CA ALA A 43 1.23 19.81 -1.17
C ALA A 43 1.78 21.09 -0.53
N GLU A 44 1.29 22.24 -1.00
CA GLU A 44 1.75 23.55 -0.55
C GLU A 44 1.53 23.81 0.95
N ASP A 45 0.55 23.13 1.57
CA ASP A 45 0.27 23.22 3.00
C ASP A 45 1.14 22.27 3.86
N GLY A 46 2.13 21.60 3.26
CA GLY A 46 3.04 20.67 3.93
C GLY A 46 2.45 19.28 4.19
N TRP A 47 1.22 19.01 3.73
CA TRP A 47 0.64 17.67 3.77
C TRP A 47 1.06 16.86 2.54
N TRP A 48 1.05 15.55 2.71
CA TRP A 48 1.34 14.59 1.66
C TRP A 48 0.05 14.04 1.07
N GLU A 49 -0.06 14.11 -0.25
CA GLU A 49 -1.13 13.49 -1.04
C GLU A 49 -0.66 12.13 -1.56
N VAL A 50 -1.51 11.12 -1.39
CA VAL A 50 -1.29 9.74 -1.85
C VAL A 50 -2.44 9.34 -2.77
N PHE A 51 -2.13 9.09 -4.05
CA PHE A 51 -3.14 8.76 -5.06
C PHE A 51 -2.52 7.94 -6.19
N TYR A 52 -3.35 7.17 -6.90
CA TYR A 52 -2.91 6.53 -8.14
C TYR A 52 -3.21 7.47 -9.30
N TYR A 53 -2.26 7.59 -10.22
CA TYR A 53 -2.37 8.46 -11.40
C TYR A 53 -2.42 7.61 -12.67
N GLU A 54 -3.54 7.73 -13.39
CA GLU A 54 -3.75 7.04 -14.66
C GLU A 54 -4.62 7.88 -15.59
N ARG A 55 -4.31 7.81 -16.89
CA ARG A 55 -5.06 8.44 -17.97
C ARG A 55 -5.29 9.93 -17.74
N GLY A 56 -4.27 10.62 -17.21
CA GLY A 56 -4.35 12.04 -16.90
C GLY A 56 -5.14 12.39 -15.63
N SER A 57 -5.62 11.40 -14.87
CA SER A 57 -6.50 11.59 -13.72
C SER A 57 -5.96 10.95 -12.44
N ARG A 58 -6.37 11.50 -11.30
CA ARG A 58 -6.07 10.97 -9.97
C ARG A 58 -7.23 10.10 -9.49
N THR A 59 -6.97 9.12 -8.64
CA THR A 59 -8.03 8.42 -7.90
C THR A 59 -8.90 9.39 -7.12
N GLN A 60 -10.22 9.21 -7.16
CA GLN A 60 -11.19 10.10 -6.50
C GLN A 60 -10.97 10.21 -4.99
N ASN A 61 -10.74 9.08 -4.33
CA ASN A 61 -10.42 9.05 -2.91
C ASN A 61 -8.93 9.32 -2.71
N LEU A 62 -8.54 10.58 -2.53
CA LEU A 62 -7.18 10.98 -2.17
C LEU A 62 -6.86 10.55 -0.74
N GLY A 63 -5.66 10.03 -0.49
CA GLY A 63 -5.13 9.91 0.87
C GLY A 63 -4.38 11.18 1.23
N ARG A 64 -4.64 11.79 2.39
CA ARG A 64 -3.83 12.89 2.93
C ARG A 64 -3.15 12.47 4.22
N ALA A 65 -1.89 12.86 4.38
CA ALA A 65 -1.10 12.62 5.58
C ALA A 65 -0.29 13.85 5.96
N ASN A 66 -0.14 14.11 7.26
CA ASN A 66 0.62 15.26 7.77
C ASN A 66 2.15 15.04 7.83
N SER A 67 2.63 13.88 7.36
CA SER A 67 4.04 13.54 7.36
C SER A 67 4.33 12.49 6.30
N ARG A 68 5.57 12.47 5.81
CA ARG A 68 6.06 11.46 4.87
C ARG A 68 5.86 10.03 5.37
N LEU A 69 6.11 9.77 6.65
CA LEU A 69 5.94 8.44 7.24
C LEU A 69 4.47 8.00 7.24
N ALA A 70 3.54 8.91 7.57
CA ALA A 70 2.12 8.61 7.51
C ALA A 70 1.65 8.38 6.07
N ALA A 71 2.19 9.11 5.09
CA ALA A 71 1.91 8.91 3.67
C ALA A 71 2.37 7.53 3.18
N LEU A 72 3.57 7.10 3.57
CA LEU A 72 4.07 5.74 3.27
C LEU A 72 3.20 4.64 3.89
N ARG A 73 2.70 4.84 5.12
CA ARG A 73 1.77 3.91 5.77
C ARG A 73 0.43 3.83 5.04
N LEU A 74 -0.12 4.98 4.60
CA LEU A 74 -1.33 5.03 3.79
C LEU A 74 -1.16 4.30 2.46
N LEU A 75 -0.03 4.52 1.78
CA LEU A 75 0.31 3.81 0.55
C LEU A 75 0.33 2.30 0.79
N GLY A 76 1.08 1.84 1.80
CA GLY A 76 1.17 0.42 2.13
C GLY A 76 -0.20 -0.23 2.34
N GLY A 77 -1.10 0.43 3.06
CA GLY A 77 -2.49 -0.03 3.22
C GLY A 77 -3.25 -0.15 1.91
N ARG A 78 -3.14 0.85 1.00
CA ARG A 78 -3.83 0.83 -0.30
C ARG A 78 -3.31 -0.26 -1.23
N MET A 79 -2.00 -0.47 -1.24
CA MET A 79 -1.38 -1.51 -2.08
C MET A 79 -1.77 -2.91 -1.61
N LEU A 80 -1.78 -3.14 -0.29
CA LEU A 80 -2.27 -4.39 0.30
C LEU A 80 -3.73 -4.68 -0.08
N THR A 81 -4.62 -3.68 0.04
CA THR A 81 -6.03 -3.86 -0.36
C THR A 81 -6.16 -4.16 -1.85
N THR A 82 -5.40 -3.48 -2.69
CA THR A 82 -5.41 -3.70 -4.15
C THR A 82 -4.94 -5.11 -4.50
N ASP A 83 -3.86 -5.59 -3.87
CA ASP A 83 -3.33 -6.94 -4.06
C ASP A 83 -4.30 -8.02 -3.58
N ILE A 84 -5.04 -7.79 -2.49
CA ILE A 84 -6.06 -8.72 -1.99
C ILE A 84 -7.23 -8.82 -2.98
N LEU A 85 -7.74 -7.69 -3.47
CA LEU A 85 -8.88 -7.65 -4.39
C LEU A 85 -8.55 -8.21 -5.78
N ASN A 86 -7.30 -8.12 -6.23
CA ASN A 86 -6.87 -8.65 -7.53
C ASN A 86 -6.57 -10.16 -7.51
N ARG A 87 -6.55 -10.81 -6.34
CA ARG A 87 -6.29 -12.26 -6.18
C ARG A 87 -7.56 -13.11 -6.02
N SER A 88 -8.72 -12.48 -5.87
CA SER A 88 -10.05 -13.10 -5.78
C SER A 88 -10.73 -13.13 -7.14
#